data_AF-A0A1F2P7K4-F1
#
_entry.id   AF-A0A1F2P7K4-F1
#
_cell.length_a   1.000
_cell.length_b   1.000
_cell.length_c   1.000
_cell.angle_alpha   90.00
_cell.angle_beta   90.00
_cell.angle_gamma   90.00
#
_symmetry.space_group_name_H-M   'P 1'
#
loop_
_entity.id
_entity.type
_entity.pdbx_description
1 polymer ?
#
loop_
_entity_poly.entity_id
_entity_poly.type
_entity_poly.pdbx_seq_one_letter_code
_entity_poly.pdbx_strand_id
1 'polypeptide(L)' 'MDGKRRNLNGNCGACIHREECGGCRSRAYGFSGDYLGEDPVCGWFEVE' A
#
# COMPACT_ATOMS: atom_id res chain seq x y z
N MET A 1 8.90 -0.88 -14.86
CA MET A 1 7.74 -0.16 -14.33
C MET A 1 7.84 -0.13 -12.82
N ASP A 2 8.11 0.95 -12.11
CA ASP A 2 8.65 2.28 -12.38
C ASP A 2 9.22 2.69 -11.02
N GLY A 3 10.52 3.02 -10.95
CA GLY A 3 11.23 3.41 -9.73
C GLY A 3 10.83 4.79 -9.20
N LYS A 4 9.53 5.05 -9.05
CA LYS A 4 9.00 6.19 -8.29
C LYS A 4 8.64 5.70 -6.91
N ARG A 5 9.40 6.17 -5.92
CA ARG A 5 9.10 6.15 -4.48
C ARG A 5 7.58 6.20 -4.31
N ARG A 6 6.99 5.07 -3.92
CA ARG A 6 5.54 4.95 -3.84
C ARG A 6 5.10 5.79 -2.64
N ASN A 7 4.66 7.02 -2.89
CA ASN A 7 3.94 7.83 -1.90
C ASN A 7 2.60 7.13 -1.66
N LEU A 8 2.61 6.09 -0.83
CA LEU A 8 1.44 5.35 -0.42
C LEU A 8 0.77 6.09 0.75
N ASN A 9 -0.54 6.03 0.80
CA ASN A 9 -1.35 6.57 1.89
C ASN A 9 -1.55 5.49 2.98
N GLY A 10 -2.05 5.93 4.13
CA GLY A 10 -2.37 5.04 5.26
C GLY A 10 -1.17 4.26 5.78
N ASN A 11 -1.43 3.06 6.31
CA ASN A 11 -0.41 2.17 6.86
C ASN A 11 0.70 1.83 5.85
N CYS A 12 0.36 1.70 4.56
CA CYS A 12 1.34 1.45 3.51
C CYS A 12 2.32 2.63 3.32
N GLY A 13 1.94 3.86 3.67
CA GLY A 13 2.83 5.02 3.64
C GLY A 13 3.91 4.98 4.72
N ALA A 14 3.59 4.44 5.90
CA ALA A 14 4.51 4.31 7.03
C ALA A 14 5.20 2.92 7.11
N CYS A 15 4.73 1.94 6.34
CA CYS A 15 5.22 0.57 6.38
C CYS A 15 6.70 0.45 5.97
N ILE A 16 7.48 -0.32 6.73
CA ILE A 16 8.90 -0.60 6.44
C ILE A 16 9.08 -1.33 5.10
N HIS A 17 8.11 -2.14 4.69
CA HIS A 17 8.13 -2.89 3.43
C HIS A 17 7.51 -2.13 2.25
N ARG A 18 7.22 -0.83 2.37
CA ARG A 18 6.50 -0.05 1.34
C ARG A 18 7.20 0.01 -0.01
N GLU A 19 8.53 -0.04 -0.02
CA GLU A 19 9.35 0.00 -1.25
C GLU A 19 9.31 -1.35 -1.99
N GLU A 20 9.22 -2.46 -1.26
CA GLU A 20 9.28 -3.82 -1.81
C GLU A 20 7.89 -4.38 -2.15
N CYS A 21 6.98 -4.32 -1.18
CA CYS A 21 5.61 -4.84 -1.32
C CYS A 21 4.70 -3.73 -1.84
N GLY A 22 4.49 -2.71 -1.00
CA GLY A 22 3.57 -1.61 -1.25
C GLY A 22 2.14 -2.02 -1.60
N GLY A 23 1.70 -3.27 -1.35
CA GLY A 23 0.35 -3.80 -1.57
C GLY A 23 -0.18 -3.82 -3.01
N CYS A 24 -1.33 -4.48 -3.24
CA CYS A 24 -1.99 -4.52 -4.55
C CYS A 24 -2.80 -3.25 -4.82
N ARG A 25 -2.37 -2.48 -5.83
CA ARG A 25 -2.99 -1.20 -6.19
C ARG A 25 -4.39 -1.35 -6.80
N SER A 26 -4.63 -2.42 -7.54
CA SER A 26 -5.96 -2.72 -8.10
C SER A 26 -6.99 -2.99 -7.01
N ARG A 27 -6.59 -3.66 -5.92
CA ARG A 27 -7.48 -3.90 -4.76
C ARG A 27 -7.70 -2.65 -3.94
N ALA A 28 -6.64 -1.88 -3.66
CA ALA A 28 -6.76 -0.59 -2.98
C ALA A 28 -7.80 0.31 -3.66
N TYR A 29 -7.67 0.47 -4.99
CA TYR A 29 -8.63 1.24 -5.79
C TYR A 29 -10.03 0.61 -5.82
N GLY A 30 -10.12 -0.71 -6.03
CA GLY A 30 -11.42 -1.39 -6.10
C GLY A 30 -12.21 -1.37 -4.79
N PHE A 31 -11.53 -1.34 -3.65
CA PHE A 31 -12.16 -1.34 -2.33
C PHE A 31 -12.45 0.06 -1.80
N SER A 32 -11.47 0.97 -1.89
CA SER A 32 -11.54 2.30 -1.27
C SER A 32 -11.75 3.45 -2.26
N GLY A 33 -11.55 3.20 -3.56
CA GLY A 33 -11.44 4.26 -4.56
C GLY A 33 -10.10 5.00 -4.55
N ASP A 34 -9.20 4.71 -3.60
CA ASP A 34 -7.86 5.30 -3.53
C ASP A 34 -6.81 4.32 -4.09
N TYR A 35 -6.20 4.70 -5.21
CA TYR A 35 -5.13 3.91 -5.84
C TYR A 35 -3.84 3.86 -5.00
N LEU A 36 -3.59 4.91 -4.21
CA LEU A 36 -2.45 4.99 -3.29
C LEU A 36 -2.80 4.48 -1.89
N GLY A 37 -4.05 4.08 -1.66
CA GLY A 37 -4.55 3.57 -0.40
C GLY A 37 -4.02 2.20 0.00
N GLU A 38 -4.52 1.67 1.10
CA GLU A 38 -4.10 0.38 1.65
C GLU A 38 -4.65 -0.80 0.84
N ASP A 39 -3.89 -1.90 0.78
CA ASP A 39 -4.43 -3.16 0.27
C ASP A 39 -5.30 -3.81 1.36
N PRO A 40 -6.62 -3.97 1.17
CA PRO A 40 -7.53 -4.47 2.21
C PRO A 40 -7.22 -5.89 2.67
N VAL A 41 -6.41 -6.65 1.92
CA VAL A 41 -5.98 -8.01 2.28
C VAL A 41 -4.51 -8.07 2.72
N CYS A 42 -3.88 -6.93 3.01
CA CYS A 42 -2.52 -6.89 3.51
C CYS A 42 -2.42 -7.71 4.81
N GLY A 43 -1.61 -8.78 4.86
CA GLY A 43 -1.43 -9.56 6.10
C GLY A 43 -0.40 -8.98 7.07
N TRP A 44 0.32 -7.93 6.66
CA TRP A 44 1.47 -7.37 7.37
C TRP A 44 1.06 -6.27 8.36
N PHE A 45 -0.03 -6.49 9.11
CA PHE A 45 -0.58 -5.54 10.09
C PHE A 45 0.18 -5.53 11.43
N GLU A 46 1.48 -5.82 11.45
CA GLU A 46 2.31 -5.50 12.62
C GLU A 46 2.63 -4.00 12.58
N VAL A 47 1.62 -3.22 12.96
CA VAL A 47 1.78 -1.87 13.47
C VAL A 47 1.86 -2.00 14.99
N GLU A 48 3.08 -1.89 15.53
CA GLU A 48 3.26 -1.41 16.91
C GLU A 48 3.10 0.11 16.94
#